data_AF-A0A8T6DKD1-F1
#
_entry.id   AF-A0A8T6DKD1-F1
#
_cell.length_a   1.000
_cell.length_b   1.000
_cell.length_c   1.000
_cell.angle_alpha   90.00
_cell.angle_beta   90.00
_cell.angle_gamma   90.00
#
_symmetry.space_group_name_H-M   'P 1'
#
loop_
_entity.id
_entity.type
_entity.pdbx_description
1 polymer ?
#
loop_
_entity_poly.entity_id
_entity_poly.type
_entity_poly.pdbx_seq_one_letter_code
_entity_poly.pdbx_strand_id
1 'polypeptide(L)'
;SYWLEQTADKADAIRDLVLSRLIEQGILEAEDDRFLWVFRSRRYPSIDGTAEREVKLRIMGVLFSDEIPSPRDVVIICLADACGIFKSLLSNRELDNVAPRIEQVRRLDLIGQALSRGIHDIEMSIAASVQPHAY
;
A
#
# COMPACT_ATOMS: atom_id res chain seq x y z
N SER A 1 14.66 9.77 8.73
CA SER A 1 13.64 8.98 9.42
C SER A 1 12.62 9.83 10.19
N TYR A 2 13.03 10.86 10.94
CA TYR A 2 12.16 11.64 11.85
C TYR A 2 10.73 11.99 11.36
N TRP A 3 10.57 12.47 10.12
CA TRP A 3 9.24 12.82 9.59
C TRP A 3 8.35 11.61 9.30
N LEU A 4 8.92 10.45 8.97
CA LEU A 4 8.16 9.21 8.78
C LEU A 4 7.63 8.67 10.10
N GLU A 5 8.46 8.68 11.14
CA GLU A 5 8.07 8.28 12.50
C GLU A 5 6.92 9.15 13.01
N GLN A 6 7.04 10.48 12.90
CA GLN A 6 5.98 11.39 13.35
C GLN A 6 4.68 11.28 12.52
N THR A 7 4.79 10.81 11.27
CA THR A 7 3.63 10.52 10.42
C THR A 7 2.98 9.20 10.79
N ALA A 8 3.78 8.19 11.15
CA ALA A 8 3.31 6.89 11.63
C ALA A 8 2.51 7.04 12.93
N ASP A 9 2.91 7.96 13.83
CA ASP A 9 2.14 8.28 15.04
C ASP A 9 0.70 8.77 14.74
N LYS A 10 0.46 9.27 13.53
CA LYS A 10 -0.84 9.76 13.06
C LYS A 10 -1.55 8.77 12.13
N ALA A 11 -1.06 7.53 12.00
CA ALA A 11 -1.55 6.58 11.03
C ALA A 11 -3.06 6.30 11.16
N ASP A 12 -3.59 6.18 12.38
CA ASP A 12 -5.02 5.93 12.59
C ASP A 12 -5.88 7.13 12.14
N ALA A 13 -5.46 8.36 12.45
CA ALA A 13 -6.15 9.56 12.00
C ALA A 13 -6.10 9.71 10.47
N ILE A 14 -4.98 9.33 9.84
CA ILE A 14 -4.85 9.30 8.38
C ILE A 14 -5.80 8.24 7.81
N ARG A 15 -5.87 7.05 8.40
CA ARG A 15 -6.77 5.97 7.97
C ARG A 15 -8.23 6.43 8.01
N ASP A 16 -8.67 7.04 9.11
CA ASP A 16 -10.04 7.53 9.26
C ASP A 16 -10.38 8.61 8.24
N LEU A 17 -9.45 9.54 7.98
CA LEU A 17 -9.61 10.58 6.96
C LEU A 17 -9.73 9.96 5.55
N VAL A 18 -8.90 8.97 5.24
CA VAL A 18 -8.94 8.27 3.93
C VAL A 18 -10.26 7.53 3.75
N LEU A 19 -10.71 6.77 4.75
CA LEU A 19 -11.99 6.06 4.71
C LEU A 19 -13.16 7.01 4.51
N SER A 20 -13.18 8.13 5.24
CA SER A 20 -14.22 9.15 5.11
C SER A 20 -14.28 9.72 3.70
N ARG A 21 -13.13 10.05 3.11
CA ARG A 21 -13.05 10.54 1.72
C ARG A 21 -13.51 9.52 0.69
N LEU A 22 -13.17 8.25 0.88
CA LEU A 22 -13.60 7.18 -0.03
C LEU A 22 -15.12 6.97 0.02
N ILE A 23 -15.73 7.16 1.20
CA ILE A 23 -17.19 7.15 1.34
C ILE A 23 -17.82 8.38 0.66
N GLU A 24 -17.28 9.57 0.91
CA GLU A 24 -17.75 10.81 0.26
C GLU A 24 -17.66 10.74 -1.27
N GLN A 25 -16.66 10.02 -1.80
CA GLN A 25 -16.48 9.78 -3.23
C GLN A 25 -17.34 8.64 -3.78
N GLY A 26 -18.14 7.95 -2.96
CA GLY A 26 -18.96 6.82 -3.39
C GLY A 26 -18.15 5.61 -3.84
N ILE A 27 -16.92 5.44 -3.33
CA ILE A 27 -16.06 4.27 -3.61
C ILE A 27 -16.32 3.16 -2.59
N LEU A 28 -16.51 3.54 -1.32
CA LEU A 28 -16.82 2.65 -0.20
C LEU A 28 -18.17 3.02 0.40
N GLU A 29 -18.86 2.03 0.97
CA GLU A 29 -20.02 2.26 1.83
C GLU A 29 -19.62 2.09 3.30
N ALA A 30 -20.28 2.79 4.22
CA ALA A 30 -20.10 2.57 5.65
C ALA A 30 -21.19 1.64 6.17
N GLU A 31 -20.83 0.41 6.52
CA GLU A 31 -21.73 -0.55 7.16
C GLU A 31 -21.43 -0.63 8.66
N ASP A 32 -22.40 -0.17 9.48
CA ASP A 32 -22.38 -0.40 10.92
C ASP A 32 -23.05 -1.75 11.21
N ASP A 33 -22.25 -2.81 11.35
CA ASP A 33 -22.73 -4.15 11.66
C ASP A 33 -23.23 -4.18 13.13
N ARG A 34 -24.55 -4.10 13.33
CA ARG A 34 -25.16 -4.10 14.67
C ARG A 34 -25.26 -5.53 15.21
N PHE A 35 -24.15 -6.08 15.70
CA PHE A 35 -24.20 -7.25 16.58
C PHE A 35 -24.31 -6.85 18.05
N LEU A 36 -25.22 -7.51 18.75
CA LEU A 36 -25.49 -7.34 20.17
C LEU A 36 -24.22 -7.68 21.01
N TRP A 37 -23.72 -6.65 21.69
CA TRP A 37 -23.07 -6.65 23.01
C TRP A 37 -21.55 -6.77 23.23
N VAL A 38 -20.65 -7.10 22.29
CA VAL A 38 -19.18 -6.93 22.60
C VAL A 38 -18.29 -6.47 21.43
N PHE A 39 -18.72 -6.54 20.16
CA PHE A 39 -17.83 -6.16 19.06
C PHE A 39 -18.58 -5.38 17.98
N ARG A 40 -18.32 -4.07 17.88
CA ARG A 40 -18.67 -3.27 16.70
C ARG A 40 -17.56 -3.47 15.67
N SER A 41 -17.77 -4.34 14.69
CA SER A 41 -16.88 -4.38 13.52
C SER A 41 -17.46 -3.45 12.47
N ARG A 42 -16.83 -2.29 12.30
CA ARG A 42 -17.22 -1.35 11.23
C ARG A 42 -16.65 -1.88 9.92
N ARG A 43 -17.51 -2.12 8.93
CA ARG A 43 -17.12 -2.64 7.63
C ARG A 43 -17.22 -1.55 6.59
N TYR A 44 -16.32 -1.61 5.62
CA TYR A 44 -16.27 -0.66 4.50
C TYR A 44 -16.21 -1.41 3.17
N PRO A 45 -17.31 -2.05 2.74
CA PRO A 45 -17.32 -2.74 1.45
C PRO A 45 -17.15 -1.75 0.30
N SER A 46 -16.53 -2.20 -0.79
CA SER A 46 -16.55 -1.45 -2.04
C SER A 46 -17.94 -1.53 -2.66
N ILE A 47 -18.44 -0.39 -3.16
CA ILE A 47 -19.81 -0.29 -3.69
C ILE A 47 -19.97 -1.17 -4.94
N ASP A 48 -19.03 -1.12 -5.88
CA ASP A 48 -19.08 -1.90 -7.14
C ASP A 48 -17.73 -2.51 -7.56
N GLY A 49 -16.65 -2.22 -6.84
CA GLY A 49 -15.28 -2.66 -7.15
C GLY A 49 -14.69 -2.05 -8.41
N THR A 50 -15.35 -1.08 -9.06
CA THR A 50 -14.88 -0.49 -10.33
C THR A 50 -13.60 0.32 -10.11
N ALA A 51 -13.57 1.18 -9.09
CA ALA A 51 -12.40 2.00 -8.79
C ALA A 51 -11.15 1.15 -8.48
N GLU A 52 -11.32 0.08 -7.69
CA GLU A 52 -10.21 -0.85 -7.39
C GLU A 52 -9.73 -1.56 -8.68
N ARG A 53 -10.67 -2.02 -9.51
CA ARG A 53 -10.36 -2.70 -10.77
C ARG A 53 -9.62 -1.78 -11.74
N GLU A 54 -10.02 -0.52 -11.88
CA GLU A 54 -9.34 0.45 -12.74
C GLU A 54 -7.90 0.72 -12.29
N VAL A 55 -7.69 0.95 -10.99
CA VAL A 55 -6.35 1.15 -10.43
C VAL A 55 -5.49 -0.09 -10.64
N LYS A 56 -6.04 -1.29 -10.38
CA LYS A 56 -5.34 -2.56 -10.61
C LYS A 56 -4.97 -2.71 -12.08
N LEU A 57 -5.90 -2.52 -13.00
CA LEU A 57 -5.65 -2.64 -14.44
C LEU A 57 -4.58 -1.66 -14.92
N ARG A 58 -4.61 -0.42 -14.45
CA ARG A 58 -3.61 0.58 -14.77
C ARG A 58 -2.22 0.19 -14.28
N ILE A 59 -2.09 -0.24 -13.03
CA ILE A 59 -0.82 -0.68 -12.46
C ILE A 59 -0.31 -1.93 -13.20
N MET A 60 -1.17 -2.92 -13.44
CA MET A 60 -0.80 -4.13 -14.18
C MET A 60 -0.39 -3.80 -15.62
N GLY A 61 -1.09 -2.89 -16.29
CA GLY A 61 -0.74 -2.43 -17.63
C GLY A 61 0.68 -1.87 -17.69
N VAL A 62 1.10 -1.09 -16.70
CA VAL A 62 2.48 -0.57 -16.60
C VAL A 62 3.50 -1.69 -16.31
N LEU A 63 3.14 -2.65 -15.45
CA LEU A 63 4.05 -3.74 -15.06
C LEU A 63 4.22 -4.81 -16.15
N PHE A 64 3.22 -5.01 -17.00
CA PHE A 64 3.24 -6.01 -18.08
C PHE A 64 3.49 -5.40 -19.47
N SER A 65 3.80 -4.11 -19.56
CA SER A 65 4.17 -3.45 -20.81
C SER A 65 5.51 -2.70 -20.70
N ASP A 66 6.07 -2.39 -21.86
CA ASP A 66 7.26 -1.56 -22.00
C ASP A 66 6.95 -0.05 -22.08
N GLU A 67 5.69 0.36 -21.84
CA GLU A 67 5.29 1.76 -21.87
C GLU A 67 6.04 2.59 -20.81
N ILE A 68 6.36 3.84 -21.12
CA ILE A 68 7.01 4.71 -20.13
C ILE A 68 5.95 5.14 -19.09
N PRO A 69 6.11 4.77 -17.81
CA PRO A 69 5.13 5.13 -16.79
C PRO A 69 5.11 6.64 -16.56
N SER A 70 3.92 7.19 -16.27
CA SER A 70 3.83 8.58 -15.83
C SER A 70 4.47 8.74 -14.43
N PRO A 71 4.89 9.94 -14.03
CA PRO A 71 5.44 10.17 -12.69
C PRO A 71 4.50 9.72 -11.57
N ARG A 72 3.18 9.82 -11.76
CA ARG A 72 2.18 9.36 -10.80
C ARG A 72 2.16 7.83 -10.68
N ASP A 73 2.31 7.13 -11.80
CA ASP A 73 2.35 5.66 -11.82
C ASP A 73 3.61 5.14 -11.14
N VAL A 74 4.75 5.80 -11.40
CA VAL A 74 6.01 5.50 -10.74
C VAL A 74 5.87 5.53 -9.22
N VAL A 75 5.31 6.62 -8.67
CA VAL A 75 5.12 6.77 -7.21
C VAL A 75 4.16 5.72 -6.65
N ILE A 76 3.02 5.47 -7.32
CA ILE A 76 2.04 4.48 -6.86
C ILE A 76 2.64 3.07 -6.83
N ILE A 77 3.40 2.70 -7.87
CA ILE A 77 4.06 1.39 -7.96
C ILE A 77 5.10 1.24 -6.87
N CYS A 78 5.93 2.27 -6.63
CA CYS A 78 6.95 2.22 -5.58
C CYS A 78 6.33 2.10 -4.18
N LEU A 79 5.23 2.81 -3.92
CA LEU A 79 4.50 2.69 -2.65
C LEU A 79 3.85 1.32 -2.51
N ALA A 80 3.22 0.80 -3.56
CA ALA A 80 2.60 -0.51 -3.53
C ALA A 80 3.62 -1.63 -3.28
N ASP A 81 4.81 -1.54 -3.86
CA ASP A 81 5.91 -2.46 -3.61
C ASP A 81 6.42 -2.37 -2.16
N ALA A 82 6.70 -1.14 -1.68
CA ALA A 82 7.17 -0.90 -0.32
C ALA A 82 6.16 -1.36 0.75
N CYS A 83 4.86 -1.25 0.48
CA CYS A 83 3.80 -1.75 1.36
C CYS A 83 3.48 -3.24 1.17
N GLY A 84 4.19 -3.94 0.27
CA GLY A 84 3.97 -5.37 0.02
C GLY A 84 2.65 -5.72 -0.67
N ILE A 85 1.96 -4.74 -1.27
CA ILE A 85 0.64 -4.92 -1.90
C ILE A 85 0.72 -5.93 -3.07
N PHE A 86 1.81 -5.96 -3.83
CA PHE A 86 1.92 -6.90 -4.94
C PHE A 86 1.89 -8.37 -4.50
N LYS A 87 2.35 -8.67 -3.27
CA LYS A 87 2.31 -10.03 -2.71
C LYS A 87 0.89 -10.54 -2.42
N SER A 88 -0.07 -9.63 -2.25
CA SER A 88 -1.48 -10.01 -2.09
C SER A 88 -2.25 -10.02 -3.42
N LEU A 89 -1.77 -9.33 -4.45
CA LEU A 89 -2.46 -9.17 -5.74
C LEU A 89 -2.00 -10.15 -6.82
N LEU A 90 -0.79 -10.68 -6.72
CA LEU A 90 -0.13 -11.50 -7.74
C LEU A 90 0.28 -12.86 -7.18
N SER A 91 0.25 -13.89 -8.02
CA SER A 91 0.88 -15.17 -7.71
C SER A 91 2.41 -15.05 -7.68
N ASN A 92 3.09 -15.98 -7.01
CA ASN A 92 4.56 -15.99 -6.98
C ASN A 92 5.19 -15.99 -8.38
N ARG A 93 4.59 -16.73 -9.33
CA ARG A 93 5.05 -16.77 -10.72
C ARG A 93 4.92 -15.40 -11.40
N GLU A 94 3.81 -14.70 -11.17
CA GLU A 94 3.61 -13.36 -11.73
C GLU A 94 4.58 -12.35 -11.10
N LEU A 95 4.79 -12.43 -9.79
CA LEU A 95 5.79 -11.61 -9.09
C LEU A 95 7.18 -11.78 -9.68
N ASP A 96 7.63 -13.02 -9.90
CA ASP A 96 8.93 -13.30 -10.51
C ASP A 96 9.04 -12.68 -11.91
N ASN A 97 7.95 -12.71 -12.69
CA ASN A 97 7.92 -12.13 -14.03
C ASN A 97 7.97 -10.59 -14.01
N VAL A 98 7.31 -9.94 -13.07
CA VAL A 98 7.24 -8.45 -13.01
C VAL A 98 8.34 -7.83 -12.15
N ALA A 99 9.06 -8.60 -11.34
CA ALA A 99 10.12 -8.10 -10.46
C ALA A 99 11.19 -7.27 -11.21
N PRO A 100 11.69 -7.67 -12.40
CA PRO A 100 12.62 -6.85 -13.17
C PRO A 100 12.03 -5.49 -13.56
N ARG A 101 10.73 -5.46 -13.87
CA ARG A 101 10.02 -4.25 -14.26
C ARG A 101 9.77 -3.32 -13.07
N ILE A 102 9.39 -3.87 -11.92
CA ILE A 102 9.26 -3.11 -10.67
C ILE A 102 10.59 -2.41 -10.34
N GLU A 103 11.72 -3.12 -10.46
CA GLU A 103 13.04 -2.51 -10.21
C GLU A 103 13.39 -1.42 -11.23
N GLN A 104 13.01 -1.57 -12.50
CA GLN A 104 13.15 -0.48 -13.48
C GLN A 104 12.35 0.75 -13.07
N VAL A 105 11.08 0.58 -12.69
CA VAL A 105 10.21 1.68 -12.27
C VAL A 105 10.76 2.36 -11.01
N ARG A 106 11.24 1.58 -10.04
CA ARG A 106 11.84 2.10 -8.80
C ARG A 106 13.04 3.01 -9.05
N ARG A 107 13.85 2.70 -10.06
CA ARG A 107 14.99 3.54 -10.46
C ARG A 107 14.60 4.91 -11.02
N LEU A 108 13.36 5.07 -11.48
CA LEU A 108 12.82 6.36 -11.94
C LEU A 108 12.35 7.24 -10.78
N ASP A 109 12.11 6.68 -9.59
CA ASP A 109 11.62 7.42 -8.43
C ASP A 109 12.74 7.90 -7.50
N LEU A 110 13.28 9.09 -7.73
CA LEU A 110 14.31 9.67 -6.85
C LEU A 110 13.79 9.98 -5.44
N ILE A 111 12.50 10.30 -5.29
CA ILE A 111 11.88 10.66 -4.01
C ILE A 111 11.50 9.38 -3.25
N GLY A 112 10.84 8.44 -3.93
CA GLY A 112 10.49 7.13 -3.39
C GLY A 112 11.71 6.34 -2.94
N GLN A 113 12.84 6.38 -3.65
CA GLN A 113 14.06 5.72 -3.21
C GLN A 113 14.59 6.22 -1.85
N ALA A 114 14.37 7.49 -1.52
CA ALA A 114 14.72 8.04 -0.21
C ALA A 114 13.71 7.62 0.88
N LEU A 115 12.43 7.55 0.52
CA LEU A 115 11.35 7.12 1.42
C LEU A 115 11.40 5.61 1.72
N SER A 116 11.55 4.76 0.71
CA SER A 116 11.66 3.30 0.85
C SER A 116 12.84 2.90 1.73
N ARG A 117 13.98 3.61 1.64
CA ARG A 117 15.11 3.40 2.57
C ARG A 117 14.70 3.67 4.02
N GLY A 118 13.99 4.77 4.28
CA GLY A 118 13.48 5.07 5.62
C GLY A 118 12.49 4.03 6.15
N ILE A 119 11.59 3.53 5.30
CA ILE A 119 10.64 2.45 5.67
C ILE A 119 11.42 1.16 6.01
N HIS A 120 12.38 0.78 5.16
CA HIS A 120 13.18 -0.42 5.38
C HIS A 120 14.02 -0.34 6.66
N ASP A 121 14.59 0.82 6.99
CA ASP A 121 15.33 1.04 8.23
C ASP A 121 14.43 0.88 9.47
N ILE A 122 13.18 1.35 9.38
CA ILE A 122 12.16 1.17 10.44
C ILE A 122 11.76 -0.30 10.55
N GLU A 123 11.48 -1.00 9.44
CA GLU A 123 11.16 -2.43 9.44
C GLU A 123 12.28 -3.28 10.04
N MET A 124 13.54 -3.01 9.68
CA MET A 124 14.69 -3.69 10.26
C MET A 124 14.85 -3.41 11.75
N SER A 125 14.57 -2.18 12.18
CA SER A 125 14.62 -1.81 13.61
C SER A 125 13.51 -2.52 14.42
N ILE A 126 12.31 -2.67 13.85
CA ILE A 126 11.22 -3.46 14.43
C ILE A 126 11.60 -4.95 14.47
N ALA A 127 12.14 -5.50 13.38
CA ALA A 127 12.56 -6.90 13.32
C ALA A 127 13.67 -7.22 14.33
N ALA A 128 14.64 -6.31 14.51
CA ALA A 128 15.73 -6.44 15.49
C ALA A 128 15.25 -6.33 16.94
N SER A 129 14.21 -5.54 17.21
CA SER A 129 13.62 -5.41 18.55
C SER A 129 12.68 -6.56 18.93
N VAL A 130 12.22 -7.35 17.95
CA VAL A 130 11.36 -8.53 18.15
C VAL A 130 12.17 -9.83 18.33
N GLN A 131 13.46 -9.88 17.97
CA GLN A 131 14.31 -11.05 18.24
C GLN A 131 14.65 -11.15 19.75
N PRO A 132 14.25 -12.22 20.46
CA PRO A 132 14.65 -12.41 21.84
C PRO A 132 16.16 -12.63 21.89
N HIS A 133 16.85 -11.90 22.77
CA HIS A 133 18.23 -12.21 23.14
C HIS A 133 18.29 -13.63 23.70
N ALA A 134 18.65 -14.61 22.86
CA ALA A 134 19.01 -15.94 23.30
C ALA A 134 20.39 -15.85 23.97
N TYR A 135 20.40 -15.86 25.30
CA TYR A 135 21.54 -16.22 26.13
C TYR A 135 21.12 -17.39 27.02
#